data_AF-A0A976Q4L7-F1
#
_entry.id   AF-A0A976Q4L7-F1
#
_cell.length_a   1.000
_cell.length_b   1.000
_cell.length_c   1.000
_cell.angle_alpha   90.00
_cell.angle_beta   90.00
_cell.angle_gamma   90.00
#
_symmetry.space_group_name_H-M   'P 1'
#
loop_
_entity.id
_entity.type
_entity.pdbx_description
1 polymer ?
#
loop_
_entity_poly.entity_id
_entity_poly.type
_entity_poly.pdbx_seq_one_letter_code
_entity_poly.pdbx_strand_id
1 'polypeptide(L)'
;MKSEEAIKEKVEEIHEGLQNLKNRTDYNVLRHNDRVWLVEQAIDKYRDHDEEEGLKHALDIFHETAGLAMEGEATYDVTIWNAKVQARGKMTTLDELFGELENLFFADSQ
;
A
#
# COMPACT_ATOMS: atom_id res chain seq x y z
N MET A 1 22.48 3.57 -1.89
CA MET A 1 22.66 2.14 -1.56
C MET A 1 21.81 1.69 -0.38
N LYS A 2 21.94 2.26 0.84
CA LYS A 2 21.09 1.84 1.98
C LYS A 2 19.58 2.11 1.79
N SER A 3 19.22 3.14 1.02
CA SER A 3 17.82 3.52 0.79
C SER A 3 17.11 2.61 -0.22
N GLU A 4 17.78 2.25 -1.31
CA GLU A 4 17.23 1.30 -2.31
C GLU A 4 16.91 -0.06 -1.69
N GLU A 5 17.79 -0.60 -0.83
CA GLU A 5 17.54 -1.85 -0.12
C GLU A 5 16.34 -1.73 0.84
N ALA A 6 16.22 -0.59 1.54
CA ALA A 6 15.07 -0.32 2.42
C ALA A 6 13.76 -0.18 1.63
N ILE A 7 13.78 0.43 0.44
CA ILE A 7 12.62 0.52 -0.45
C ILE A 7 12.22 -0.87 -0.93
N LYS A 8 13.17 -1.70 -1.36
CA LYS A 8 12.91 -3.10 -1.77
C LYS A 8 12.30 -3.91 -0.64
N GLU A 9 12.85 -3.81 0.57
CA GLU A 9 12.29 -4.48 1.75
C GLU A 9 10.86 -4.02 2.06
N LYS A 10 10.60 -2.73 1.92
CA LYS A 10 9.27 -2.13 2.15
C LYS A 10 8.26 -2.56 1.09
N VAL A 11 8.67 -2.67 -0.17
CA VAL A 11 7.85 -3.17 -1.28
C VAL A 11 7.44 -4.62 -1.05
N GLU A 12 8.36 -5.47 -0.60
CA GLU A 12 8.04 -6.85 -0.22
C GLU A 12 7.06 -6.92 0.95
N GLU A 13 7.22 -6.06 1.95
CA GLU A 13 6.30 -5.96 3.08
C GLU A 13 4.90 -5.50 2.67
N ILE A 14 4.81 -4.51 1.78
CA ILE A 14 3.55 -4.06 1.18
C ILE A 14 2.90 -5.20 0.39
N HIS A 15 3.67 -5.90 -0.44
CA HIS A 15 3.17 -7.02 -1.21
C HIS A 15 2.62 -8.14 -0.31
N GLU A 16 3.33 -8.51 0.76
CA GLU A 16 2.83 -9.45 1.78
C GLU A 16 1.52 -8.96 2.42
N GLY A 17 1.47 -7.67 2.80
CA GLY A 17 0.28 -7.03 3.37
C GLY A 17 -0.93 -7.09 2.42
N LEU A 18 -0.72 -6.85 1.12
CA LEU A 18 -1.75 -6.95 0.08
C LEU A 18 -2.26 -8.39 -0.09
N GLN A 19 -1.37 -9.39 -0.12
CA GLN A 19 -1.78 -10.79 -0.20
C GLN A 19 -2.59 -11.21 1.04
N ASN A 20 -2.12 -10.83 2.24
CA ASN A 20 -2.82 -11.13 3.48
C ASN A 20 -4.18 -10.42 3.56
N LEU A 21 -4.29 -9.18 3.07
CA LEU A 21 -5.56 -8.47 2.96
C LEU A 21 -6.55 -9.23 2.07
N LYS A 22 -6.12 -9.64 0.87
CA LYS A 22 -6.96 -10.37 -0.10
C LYS A 22 -7.43 -11.73 0.42
N ASN A 23 -6.64 -12.37 1.27
CA ASN A 23 -6.98 -13.66 1.88
C ASN A 23 -7.97 -13.55 3.05
N ARG A 24 -8.33 -12.35 3.49
CA ARG A 24 -9.32 -12.17 4.57
C ARG A 24 -10.73 -12.48 4.12
N THR A 25 -11.54 -13.02 5.03
CA THR A 25 -12.96 -13.34 4.79
C THR A 25 -13.82 -12.11 4.52
N ASP A 26 -13.42 -10.95 5.05
CA ASP A 26 -14.14 -9.68 4.91
C ASP A 26 -13.58 -8.80 3.77
N TYR A 27 -12.61 -9.27 3.00
CA TYR A 27 -11.99 -8.48 1.92
C TYR A 27 -13.01 -7.90 0.94
N ASN A 28 -14.01 -8.70 0.54
CA ASN A 28 -15.01 -8.29 -0.44
C ASN A 28 -15.99 -7.23 0.08
N VAL A 29 -16.06 -7.00 1.40
CA VAL A 29 -16.90 -5.96 1.99
C VAL A 29 -16.13 -4.67 2.31
N LEU A 30 -14.79 -4.68 2.15
CA LEU A 30 -13.98 -3.49 2.29
C LEU A 30 -14.21 -2.55 1.11
N ARG A 31 -14.32 -1.25 1.42
CA ARG A 31 -14.40 -0.22 0.38
C ARG A 31 -13.08 -0.08 -0.34
N HIS A 32 -13.18 0.24 -1.63
CA HIS A 32 -12.06 0.42 -2.55
C HIS A 32 -11.22 -0.85 -2.78
N ASN A 33 -11.80 -2.04 -2.56
CA ASN A 33 -11.10 -3.30 -2.81
C ASN A 33 -10.69 -3.48 -4.28
N ASP A 34 -11.42 -2.87 -5.21
CA ASP A 34 -11.08 -2.78 -6.64
C ASP A 34 -9.73 -2.09 -6.88
N ARG A 35 -9.34 -1.14 -6.01
CA ARG A 35 -8.06 -0.42 -6.12
C ARG A 35 -6.86 -1.29 -5.74
N VAL A 36 -7.04 -2.34 -4.95
CA VAL A 36 -5.94 -3.25 -4.56
C VAL A 36 -5.26 -3.87 -5.78
N TRP A 37 -6.01 -4.19 -6.83
CA TRP A 37 -5.44 -4.75 -8.06
C TRP A 37 -4.53 -3.75 -8.78
N LEU A 38 -4.93 -2.47 -8.85
CA LEU A 38 -4.11 -1.42 -9.47
C LEU A 38 -2.81 -1.21 -8.70
N VAL A 39 -2.92 -1.18 -7.36
CA VAL A 39 -1.78 -1.01 -6.46
C VAL A 39 -0.83 -2.20 -6.56
N GLU A 40 -1.37 -3.43 -6.56
CA GLU A 40 -0.58 -4.66 -6.71
C GLU A 40 0.21 -4.65 -8.02
N GLN A 41 -0.42 -4.29 -9.14
CA GLN A 41 0.31 -4.18 -10.42
C GLN A 41 1.43 -3.14 -10.39
N ALA A 42 1.21 -2.01 -9.72
CA ALA A 42 2.19 -0.95 -9.61
C ALA A 42 3.39 -1.38 -8.73
N ILE A 43 3.11 -2.06 -7.62
CA ILE A 43 4.10 -2.69 -6.73
C ILE A 43 4.89 -3.78 -7.45
N ASP A 44 4.22 -4.64 -8.23
CA ASP A 44 4.85 -5.72 -9.00
C ASP A 44 5.84 -5.19 -10.04
N LYS A 45 5.51 -4.08 -10.72
CA LYS A 45 6.45 -3.43 -11.67
C LYS A 45 7.76 -3.03 -11.01
N TYR A 46 7.70 -2.45 -9.81
CA TYR A 46 8.92 -2.12 -9.09
C TYR A 46 9.62 -3.37 -8.57
N ARG A 47 8.90 -4.30 -7.96
CA ARG A 47 9.48 -5.52 -7.37
C ARG A 47 10.21 -6.39 -8.41
N ASP A 48 9.61 -6.56 -9.58
CA ASP A 48 10.09 -7.52 -10.57
C ASP A 48 11.06 -6.88 -11.60
N HIS A 49 11.01 -5.55 -11.76
CA HIS A 49 11.74 -4.84 -12.82
C HIS A 49 12.47 -3.57 -12.36
N ASP A 50 12.47 -3.23 -11.07
CA ASP A 50 13.03 -1.98 -10.53
C ASP A 50 12.45 -0.71 -11.20
N GLU A 51 11.22 -0.77 -11.73
CA GLU A 51 10.55 0.36 -12.37
C GLU A 51 10.00 1.36 -11.35
N GLU A 52 10.75 2.42 -11.05
CA GLU A 52 10.37 3.48 -10.08
C GLU A 52 9.02 4.16 -10.38
N GLU A 53 8.63 4.24 -11.65
CA GLU A 53 7.32 4.77 -12.04
C GLU A 53 6.17 3.93 -11.46
N GLY A 54 6.40 2.63 -11.24
CA GLY A 54 5.49 1.75 -10.52
C GLY A 54 5.27 2.20 -9.08
N LEU A 55 6.31 2.62 -8.36
CA LEU A 55 6.15 3.13 -6.99
C LEU A 55 5.38 4.44 -6.93
N LYS A 56 5.69 5.37 -7.84
CA LYS A 56 4.94 6.64 -7.95
C LYS A 56 3.46 6.38 -8.18
N HIS A 57 3.14 5.49 -9.13
CA HIS A 57 1.76 5.14 -9.42
C HIS A 57 1.06 4.46 -8.23
N ALA A 58 1.76 3.60 -7.49
CA ALA A 58 1.22 2.97 -6.29
C ALA A 58 0.90 4.01 -5.20
N LEU A 59 1.79 5.00 -5.00
CA LEU A 59 1.59 6.11 -4.07
C LEU A 59 0.45 7.04 -4.51
N ASP A 60 0.33 7.34 -5.81
CA ASP A 60 -0.77 8.15 -6.34
C ASP A 60 -2.13 7.48 -6.07
N ILE A 61 -2.26 6.17 -6.34
CA ILE A 61 -3.49 5.42 -6.06
C ILE A 61 -3.80 5.42 -4.56
N PHE A 62 -2.78 5.27 -3.71
CA PHE A 62 -2.92 5.35 -2.26
C PHE A 62 -3.47 6.71 -1.84
N HIS A 63 -2.87 7.83 -2.28
CA HIS A 63 -3.33 9.18 -1.95
C HIS A 63 -4.74 9.47 -2.46
N GLU A 64 -5.04 9.11 -3.72
CA GLU A 64 -6.39 9.25 -4.28
C GLU A 64 -7.44 8.56 -3.41
N THR A 65 -7.13 7.34 -2.98
CA THR A 65 -8.09 6.50 -2.28
C THR A 65 -8.18 6.87 -0.79
N ALA A 66 -7.10 7.37 -0.18
CA ALA A 66 -7.12 7.99 1.13
C ALA A 66 -8.00 9.26 1.14
N GLY A 67 -7.89 10.10 0.10
CA GLY A 67 -8.77 11.26 -0.08
C GLY A 67 -10.26 10.89 -0.18
N LEU A 68 -10.59 9.86 -0.95
CA LEU A 68 -11.97 9.33 -1.06
C LEU A 68 -12.51 8.80 0.29
N ALA A 69 -11.64 8.22 1.12
CA ALA A 69 -12.03 7.73 2.44
C ALA A 69 -12.38 8.89 3.39
N MET A 70 -11.63 10.01 3.33
CA MET A 70 -11.86 11.21 4.12
C MET A 70 -13.10 12.00 3.67
N GLU A 71 -13.39 12.07 2.37
CA GLU A 71 -14.59 12.76 1.87
C GLU A 71 -15.91 12.05 2.27
N GLY A 72 -15.82 10.78 2.68
CA GLY A 72 -16.95 9.97 3.13
C GLY A 72 -17.14 9.87 4.66
N GLU A 73 -16.47 10.71 5.45
CA GLU A 73 -16.20 10.58 6.91
C GLU A 73 -17.39 10.38 7.87
N ALA A 74 -18.63 10.22 7.40
CA ALA A 74 -19.80 10.11 8.28
C ALA A 74 -20.45 8.72 8.35
N THR A 75 -19.98 7.66 7.66
CA THR A 75 -20.79 6.42 7.64
C THR A 75 -20.09 5.06 7.49
N TYR A 76 -18.79 4.94 7.23
CA TYR A 76 -18.18 3.63 6.95
C TYR A 76 -16.83 3.41 7.65
N ASP A 77 -16.81 2.48 8.61
CA ASP A 77 -15.69 2.19 9.52
C ASP A 77 -14.53 1.38 8.90
N VAL A 78 -14.60 0.95 7.63
CA VAL A 78 -13.57 0.04 7.08
C VAL A 78 -13.32 0.24 5.57
N THR A 79 -12.13 0.76 5.23
CA THR A 79 -11.57 0.80 3.88
C THR A 79 -10.40 -0.20 3.80
N ILE A 80 -9.91 -0.49 2.59
CA ILE A 80 -8.69 -1.30 2.47
C ILE A 80 -7.47 -0.70 3.17
N TRP A 81 -7.41 0.63 3.34
CA TRP A 81 -6.22 1.32 3.85
C TRP A 81 -6.10 1.26 5.37
N ASN A 82 -7.23 1.38 6.07
CA ASN A 82 -7.28 1.28 7.54
C ASN A 82 -7.50 -0.16 8.03
N ALA A 83 -7.72 -1.11 7.11
CA ALA A 83 -7.84 -2.51 7.43
C ALA A 83 -6.53 -3.06 7.99
N LYS A 84 -6.61 -3.71 9.16
CA LYS A 84 -5.44 -4.37 9.77
C LYS A 84 -4.93 -5.51 8.89
N VAL A 85 -3.66 -5.48 8.52
CA VAL A 85 -2.98 -6.53 7.78
C VAL A 85 -1.82 -7.07 8.61
N GLN A 86 -1.44 -8.32 8.35
CA GLN A 86 -0.20 -8.87 8.86
C GLN A 86 0.87 -8.73 7.77
N ALA A 87 2.03 -8.19 8.10
CA ALA A 87 3.19 -8.14 7.21
C ALA A 87 4.46 -8.27 8.04
N ARG A 88 5.45 -9.05 7.57
CA ARG A 88 6.71 -9.34 8.30
C ARG A 88 6.48 -9.80 9.75
N GLY A 89 5.40 -10.54 9.99
CA GLY A 89 5.03 -11.04 11.32
C GLY A 89 4.46 -10.00 12.29
N LYS A 90 4.15 -8.79 11.84
CA LYS A 90 3.56 -7.71 12.64
C LYS A 90 2.17 -7.34 12.13
N MET A 91 1.31 -6.90 13.04
CA MET A 91 0.03 -6.29 12.68
C MET A 91 0.23 -4.80 12.41
N THR A 92 -0.24 -4.33 11.25
CA THR A 92 -0.14 -2.94 10.77
C THR A 92 -1.35 -2.63 9.88
N THR A 93 -1.37 -1.50 9.18
CA THR A 93 -2.36 -1.16 8.15
C THR A 93 -1.66 -0.88 6.82
N LEU A 94 -2.38 -0.94 5.70
CA LEU A 94 -1.78 -0.51 4.43
C LEU A 94 -1.42 0.99 4.47
N ASP A 95 -2.19 1.82 5.16
CA ASP A 95 -1.89 3.23 5.36
C ASP A 95 -0.51 3.47 5.99
N GLU A 96 -0.19 2.75 7.07
CA GLU A 96 1.14 2.82 7.71
C GLU A 96 2.25 2.37 6.75
N LEU A 97 2.04 1.26 6.04
CA LEU A 97 3.03 0.71 5.11
C LEU A 97 3.33 1.67 3.94
N PHE A 98 2.29 2.27 3.36
CA PHE A 98 2.43 3.23 2.26
C PHE A 98 3.00 4.56 2.72
N GLY A 99 2.65 5.05 3.92
CA GLY A 99 3.28 6.22 4.51
C GLY A 99 4.78 6.03 4.78
N GLU A 100 5.19 4.84 5.22
CA GLU A 100 6.62 4.51 5.35
C GLU A 100 7.34 4.41 4.01
N LEU A 101 6.71 3.82 2.99
CA LEU A 101 7.25 3.80 1.62
C LEU A 101 7.44 5.21 1.07
N GLU A 102 6.43 6.08 1.23
CA GLU A 102 6.47 7.47 0.79
C GLU A 102 7.67 8.20 1.40
N ASN A 103 7.86 8.05 2.72
CA ASN A 103 9.00 8.63 3.43
C ASN A 103 10.34 8.11 2.89
N LEU A 104 10.47 6.81 2.62
CA LEU A 104 11.69 6.24 2.06
C LEU A 104 11.97 6.74 0.64
N PHE A 105 10.93 6.77 -0.20
CA PHE A 105 11.05 7.10 -1.62
C PHE A 105 11.39 8.59 -1.85
N PHE A 106 10.78 9.49 -1.07
CA PHE A 106 11.01 10.93 -1.22
C PHE A 106 12.12 11.49 -0.31
N ALA A 107 12.53 10.79 0.75
CA ALA A 107 13.72 11.20 1.53
C ALA A 107 15.02 11.13 0.72
N ASP A 108 15.09 10.27 -0.29
CA ASP A 108 16.22 10.18 -1.22
C ASP A 108 16.18 11.25 -2.33
N SER A 109 15.07 11.98 -2.46
CA SER A 109 14.88 13.01 -3.48
C SER A 109 15.26 14.43 -3.01
N GLN A 110 15.76 14.60 -1.77
CA GLN A 110 16.24 15.86 -1.20
C GLN A 110 17.76 15.85 -0.96
#